data_AF-A0A1M7NVV7-F1
#
_entry.id   AF-A0A1M7NVV7-F1
#
_cell.length_a   1.000
_cell.length_b   1.000
_cell.length_c   1.000
_cell.angle_alpha   90.00
_cell.angle_beta   90.00
_cell.angle_gamma   90.00
#
_symmetry.space_group_name_H-M   'P 1'
#
loop_
_entity.id
_entity.type
_entity.pdbx_description
1 polymer ?
#
loop_
_entity_poly.entity_id
_entity_poly.type
_entity_poly.pdbx_seq_one_letter_code
_entity_poly.pdbx_strand_id
1 'polypeptide(L)' 'MQATLIPPITPDTILDEMMAAYKATIPLFIHRKMLCIGCPVARLHDVREACHEHGIPLQEFLDELNAAATGP' A
#
# COMPACT_ATOMS: atom_id res chain seq x y z
N MET A 1 4.65 22.25 10.62
CA MET A 1 4.09 20.96 11.06
C MET A 1 2.80 20.76 10.28
N GLN A 2 2.87 20.20 9.07
CA GLN A 2 1.68 20.00 8.25
C GLN A 2 1.17 18.58 8.50
N ALA A 3 0.17 18.46 9.36
CA ALA A 3 -0.72 17.31 9.36
C ALA A 3 -1.52 17.40 8.05
N THR A 4 -0.99 16.78 7.00
CA THR A 4 -1.77 16.56 5.79
C THR A 4 -2.86 15.57 6.20
N LEU A 5 -4.13 15.93 6.02
CA LEU A 5 -5.25 15.01 6.14
C LEU A 5 -5.14 14.02 4.96
N ILE A 6 -4.31 13.00 5.12
CA ILE A 6 -4.09 12.01 4.07
C ILE A 6 -5.27 11.03 4.14
N PRO A 7 -6.04 10.84 3.05
CA PRO A 7 -7.23 9.99 3.05
C PRO A 7 -6.92 8.53 3.43
N PRO A 8 -7.91 7.73 3.85
CA PRO A 8 -7.68 6.31 4.08
C PRO A 8 -7.24 5.60 2.79
N ILE A 9 -6.37 4.60 2.93
CA ILE A 9 -5.95 3.73 1.83
C ILE A 9 -7.12 2.81 1.48
N THR A 10 -7.49 2.77 0.21
CA THR A 10 -8.63 2.01 -0.33
C THR A 10 -8.17 0.93 -1.33
N PRO A 11 -9.05 -0.02 -1.72
CA PRO A 11 -8.73 -1.01 -2.74
C PRO A 11 -8.22 -0.42 -4.05
N ASP A 12 -8.74 0.76 -4.42
CA ASP A 12 -8.48 1.42 -5.71
C ASP A 12 -7.31 2.42 -5.61
N THR A 13 -6.59 2.43 -4.49
CA THR A 13 -5.41 3.30 -4.30
C THR A 13 -4.24 2.78 -5.12
N ILE A 14 -3.63 3.65 -5.94
CA ILE A 14 -2.45 3.30 -6.74
C ILE A 14 -1.23 3.12 -5.85
N LEU A 15 -0.53 1.99 -6.01
CA LEU A 15 0.58 1.63 -5.13
C LEU A 15 1.75 2.63 -5.15
N ASP A 16 2.12 3.17 -6.31
CA ASP A 16 3.23 4.13 -6.43
C ASP A 16 2.92 5.44 -5.67
N GLU A 17 1.70 5.97 -5.84
CA GLU A 17 1.23 7.17 -5.12
C GLU A 17 1.15 6.92 -3.61
N MET A 18 0.63 5.75 -3.23
CA MET A 18 0.53 5.35 -1.83
C MET A 18 1.91 5.20 -1.18
N MET A 19 2.87 4.52 -1.81
CA MET A 19 4.21 4.36 -1.23
C MET A 19 4.96 5.69 -1.15
N ALA A 20 4.71 6.62 -2.08
CA ALA A 20 5.24 7.97 -2.03
C ALA A 20 4.66 8.77 -0.86
N ALA A 21 3.36 8.65 -0.60
CA ALA A 21 2.65 9.34 0.48
C ALA A 21 2.88 8.71 1.87
N TYR A 22 2.88 7.37 1.94
CA TYR A 22 2.92 6.57 3.18
C TYR A 22 4.14 5.66 3.18
N LYS A 23 5.33 6.23 3.33
CA LYS A 23 6.59 5.45 3.34
C LYS A 23 6.62 4.35 4.42
N ALA A 24 5.86 4.52 5.51
CA ALA A 24 5.69 3.52 6.56
C ALA A 24 5.03 2.21 6.08
N THR A 25 4.36 2.22 4.92
CA THR A 25 3.74 1.03 4.33
C THR A 25 4.75 0.15 3.57
N ILE A 26 5.88 0.71 3.11
CA ILE A 26 6.89 0.02 2.30
C ILE A 26 7.38 -1.29 2.95
N PRO A 27 7.71 -1.34 4.27
CA PRO A 27 8.11 -2.58 4.91
C PRO A 27 7.05 -3.69 4.78
N LEU A 28 5.76 -3.40 4.79
CA LEU A 28 4.72 -4.44 4.72
C LEU A 28 4.78 -5.22 3.40
N PHE A 29 5.03 -4.52 2.29
CA PHE A 29 5.23 -5.16 0.97
C PHE A 29 6.47 -6.05 0.95
N ILE A 30 7.57 -5.59 1.57
CA ILE A 30 8.81 -6.39 1.69
C ILE A 30 8.54 -7.67 2.50
N HIS A 31 7.89 -7.56 3.66
CA HIS A 31 7.61 -8.71 4.53
C HIS A 31 6.69 -9.73 3.85
N ARG A 32 5.70 -9.27 3.09
CA ARG A 32 4.78 -10.12 2.32
C ARG A 32 5.38 -10.63 1.00
N LYS A 33 6.67 -10.33 0.71
CA LYS A 33 7.36 -10.65 -0.55
C LYS A 33 6.60 -10.18 -1.80
N MET A 34 5.85 -9.08 -1.66
CA MET A 34 5.26 -8.37 -2.79
C MET A 34 6.38 -7.58 -3.46
N LEU A 35 7.09 -8.23 -4.37
CA LEU A 35 8.26 -7.69 -5.07
C LEU A 35 7.92 -6.58 -6.09
N CYS A 36 6.72 -5.97 -5.99
CA CYS A 36 6.32 -4.80 -6.77
C CYS A 36 7.22 -3.57 -6.53
N ILE A 37 8.05 -3.60 -5.49
CA ILE A 37 8.98 -2.53 -5.16
C ILE A 37 10.08 -2.45 -6.22
N GLY A 38 9.99 -1.46 -7.10
CA GLY A 38 10.95 -1.23 -8.19
C GLY A 38 10.58 -1.90 -9.53
N CYS A 39 9.43 -2.56 -9.63
CA CYS A 39 8.92 -3.01 -10.92
C CYS A 39 8.26 -1.82 -11.65
N PRO A 40 8.59 -1.53 -12.93
CA PRO A 40 7.97 -0.44 -13.68
C PRO A 40 6.45 -0.59 -13.83
N VAL A 41 5.89 -1.78 -13.56
CA VAL A 41 4.45 -2.08 -13.57
C VAL A 41 3.74 -1.62 -12.29
N ALA A 42 4.45 -1.36 -11.18
CA ALA A 42 3.83 -0.96 -9.90
C ALA A 42 3.08 0.39 -9.97
N ARG A 43 3.35 1.18 -11.01
CA ARG A 43 2.63 2.43 -11.33
C ARG A 43 1.27 2.19 -11.98
N LEU A 44 0.97 0.95 -12.36
CA LEU A 44 -0.16 0.59 -13.20
C LEU A 44 -1.20 -0.26 -12.48
N HIS A 45 -0.98 -0.64 -11.22
CA HIS A 45 -1.94 -1.44 -10.47
C HIS A 45 -2.28 -0.87 -9.08
N ASP A 46 -3.51 -1.12 -8.65
CA ASP A 46 -4.04 -0.72 -7.34
C ASP A 46 -3.79 -1.77 -6.24
N VAL A 47 -4.17 -1.45 -5.00
CA VAL A 47 -4.03 -2.38 -3.86
C VAL A 47 -4.78 -3.70 -4.11
N ARG A 48 -5.95 -3.65 -4.74
CA ARG A 48 -6.78 -4.83 -5.03
C ARG A 48 -6.10 -5.77 -6.01
N GLU A 49 -5.61 -5.25 -7.12
CA GLU A 49 -4.90 -6.00 -8.14
C GLU A 49 -3.65 -6.65 -7.55
N ALA A 50 -2.86 -5.90 -6.79
CA ALA A 50 -1.69 -6.44 -6.10
C ALA A 50 -2.06 -7.55 -5.10
N CYS A 51 -3.16 -7.39 -4.35
CA CYS A 51 -3.63 -8.47 -3.46
C CYS A 51 -4.04 -9.71 -4.25
N HIS A 52 -4.76 -9.55 -5.36
CA HIS A 52 -5.20 -10.64 -6.22
C HIS A 52 -4.01 -11.39 -6.85
N GLU A 53 -3.03 -10.68 -7.40
CA GLU A 53 -1.83 -11.27 -8.03
C GLU A 53 -0.98 -12.07 -7.04
N HIS A 54 -0.94 -11.64 -5.78
CA HIS A 54 -0.12 -12.25 -4.73
C HIS A 54 -0.90 -13.21 -3.81
N GLY A 55 -2.20 -13.41 -4.04
CA GLY A 55 -3.05 -14.27 -3.21
C GLY A 55 -3.19 -13.78 -1.77
N ILE A 56 -3.18 -12.46 -1.57
CA ILE A 56 -3.27 -11.81 -0.26
C ILE A 56 -4.72 -11.44 0.03
N PRO A 57 -5.24 -11.69 1.25
CA PRO A 57 -6.55 -11.20 1.65
C PRO A 57 -6.60 -9.67 1.65
N LEU A 58 -7.39 -9.10 0.74
CA LEU A 58 -7.46 -7.65 0.53
C LEU A 58 -7.82 -6.88 1.81
N GLN A 59 -8.84 -7.34 2.53
CA GLN A 59 -9.32 -6.63 3.71
C GLN A 59 -8.26 -6.58 4.83
N GLU A 60 -7.60 -7.72 5.11
CA GLU A 60 -6.53 -7.78 6.11
C GLU A 60 -5.37 -6.84 5.75
N PHE A 61 -5.01 -6.79 4.47
CA PHE A 61 -3.94 -5.91 4.02
C PHE A 61 -4.31 -4.43 4.08
N LEU A 62 -5.55 -4.07 3.75
CA LEU A 62 -6.04 -2.69 3.92
C LEU A 62 -6.02 -2.24 5.38
N ASP A 63 -6.37 -3.13 6.31
CA ASP A 63 -6.34 -2.81 7.74
C ASP A 63 -4.89 -2.58 8.22
N GLU A 64 -3.96 -3.43 7.78
CA GLU A 64 -2.52 -3.27 8.04
C GLU A 64 -1.95 -1.96 7.44
N LEU A 65 -2.31 -1.65 6.19
CA LEU A 65 -1.87 -0.44 5.50
C LEU A 65 -2.38 0.82 6.19
N ASN A 66 -3.66 0.86 6.55
CA ASN A 66 -4.25 2.01 7.22
C ASN A 66 -3.68 2.19 8.64
N ALA A 67 -3.44 1.10 9.38
CA ALA A 67 -2.78 1.16 10.68
C ALA A 67 -1.34 1.69 10.59
N ALA A 68 -0.59 1.25 9.58
CA ALA A 68 0.78 1.73 9.33
C ALA A 68 0.80 3.20 8.85
N ALA A 69 -0.21 3.62 8.09
CA ALA A 69 -0.36 4.98 7.59
C ALA A 69 -0.69 5.99 8.69
N THR A 70 -1.47 5.59 9.70
CA THR A 70 -1.82 6.45 10.83
C THR A 70 -0.71 6.54 11.88
N GLY A 71 0.16 5.52 11.97
CA GLY A 71 1.21 5.42 13.00
C GLY A 71 0.67 5.46 14.44
N PRO A 72 1.51 5.20 15.45
CA PRO A 72 1.37 5.82 16.76
C PRO A 72 1.77 7.31 16.72
#